data_AF-A0A378CF88-F1
#
_entry.id   AF-A0A378CF88-F1
#
_cell.length_a   1.000
_cell.length_b   1.000
_cell.length_c   1.000
_cell.angle_alpha   90.00
_cell.angle_beta   90.00
_cell.angle_gamma   90.00
#
_symmetry.space_group_name_H-M   'P 1'
#
loop_
_entity.id
_entity.type
_entity.pdbx_description
1 polymer ?
#
loop_
_entity_poly.entity_id
_entity_poly.type
_entity_poly.pdbx_seq_one_letter_code
_entity_poly.pdbx_strand_id
1 'polypeptide(L)'
;MKYANKVAFIDTDFVSTQAFCLKYEGREHPFVQALIDEYRFDLVILLENNTPWVADGLRSLGSSVDRKEFQSLLVSLLKENEIEFVHVKESDYDARFLRCVELVKQLMGEQG
;
A
#
# COMPACT_ATOMS: atom_id res chain seq x y z
N MET A 1 -9.63 -16.09 -5.08
CA MET A 1 -10.67 -15.68 -4.09
C MET A 1 -11.94 -16.49 -4.33
N LYS A 2 -12.52 -17.12 -3.30
CA LYS A 2 -13.72 -17.98 -3.45
C LYS A 2 -15.03 -17.38 -2.88
N TYR A 3 -14.97 -16.24 -2.17
CA TYR A 3 -16.12 -15.70 -1.42
C TYR A 3 -16.35 -14.18 -1.56
N ALA A 4 -15.62 -13.50 -2.46
CA ALA A 4 -15.79 -12.06 -2.63
C ALA A 4 -17.07 -11.75 -3.43
N ASN A 5 -17.82 -10.74 -3.00
CA ASN A 5 -18.91 -10.18 -3.79
C ASN A 5 -18.39 -8.94 -4.53
N LYS A 6 -17.96 -9.13 -5.78
CA LYS A 6 -17.39 -8.14 -6.72
C LYS A 6 -15.99 -7.60 -6.41
N VAL A 7 -15.70 -7.19 -5.18
CA VAL A 7 -14.39 -6.63 -4.79
C VAL A 7 -13.87 -7.31 -3.54
N ALA A 8 -12.55 -7.42 -3.41
CA ALA A 8 -11.90 -7.83 -2.18
C ALA A 8 -10.79 -6.85 -1.81
N PHE A 9 -10.74 -6.51 -0.53
CA PHE A 9 -9.72 -5.63 0.04
C PHE A 9 -8.59 -6.48 0.63
N ILE A 10 -7.35 -6.07 0.38
CA ILE A 10 -6.14 -6.80 0.80
C ILE A 10 -5.26 -5.83 1.57
N ASP A 11 -4.80 -6.26 2.74
CA ASP A 11 -3.90 -5.54 3.64
C ASP A 11 -2.81 -6.52 4.13
N THR A 12 -1.55 -6.46 3.71
CA THR A 12 -0.92 -5.61 2.66
C THR A 12 -0.58 -6.46 1.42
N ASP A 13 0.11 -5.86 0.44
CA ASP A 13 0.63 -6.56 -0.73
C ASP A 13 2.07 -7.10 -0.56
N PHE A 14 2.59 -7.73 -1.62
CA PHE A 14 3.95 -8.29 -1.65
C PHE A 14 5.04 -7.20 -1.78
N VAL A 15 4.75 -6.03 -2.37
CA VAL A 15 5.70 -4.90 -2.40
C VAL A 15 6.01 -4.43 -0.99
N SER A 16 4.99 -4.33 -0.14
CA SER A 16 5.15 -3.97 1.27
C SER A 16 6.02 -4.99 2.02
N THR A 17 5.84 -6.27 1.73
CA THR A 17 6.70 -7.34 2.26
C THR A 17 8.15 -7.18 1.79
N GLN A 18 8.35 -6.87 0.49
CA GLN A 18 9.68 -6.65 -0.09
C GLN A 18 10.37 -5.43 0.52
N ALA A 19 9.63 -4.36 0.79
CA ALA A 19 10.11 -3.17 1.48
C ALA A 19 10.57 -3.49 2.91
N PHE A 20 9.86 -4.36 3.62
CA PHE A 20 10.28 -4.81 4.95
C PHE A 20 11.53 -5.70 4.91
N CYS A 21 11.65 -6.60 3.93
CA CYS A 21 12.90 -7.34 3.71
C CYS A 21 14.09 -6.38 3.53
N LEU A 22 13.94 -5.36 2.69
CA LEU A 22 14.98 -4.35 2.51
C LEU A 22 15.28 -3.57 3.80
N LYS A 23 14.26 -3.11 4.53
CA LYS A 23 14.45 -2.30 5.74
C LYS A 23 15.09 -3.08 6.89
N TYR A 24 14.74 -4.35 7.08
CA TYR A 24 15.19 -5.14 8.23
C TYR A 24 16.35 -6.08 7.93
N GLU A 25 16.39 -6.67 6.73
CA GLU A 25 17.41 -7.64 6.33
C GLU A 25 18.47 -7.03 5.39
N GLY A 26 18.28 -5.78 4.95
CA GLY A 26 19.21 -5.08 4.07
C GLY A 26 19.28 -5.64 2.65
N ARG A 27 18.36 -6.54 2.27
CA ARG A 27 18.36 -7.20 0.96
C ARG A 27 16.96 -7.59 0.51
N GLU A 28 16.81 -7.72 -0.79
CA GLU A 28 15.58 -8.25 -1.37
C GLU A 28 15.47 -9.76 -1.20
N HIS A 29 14.25 -10.29 -1.34
CA HIS A 29 14.01 -11.72 -1.25
C HIS A 29 13.46 -12.23 -2.59
N PRO A 30 14.18 -13.11 -3.32
CA PRO A 30 13.81 -13.47 -4.69
C PRO A 30 12.44 -14.16 -4.78
N PHE A 31 12.04 -14.89 -3.74
CA PHE A 31 10.68 -15.46 -3.68
C PHE A 31 9.59 -14.39 -3.57
N VAL A 32 9.83 -13.30 -2.81
CA VAL A 32 8.85 -12.21 -2.69
C VAL A 32 8.78 -11.44 -4.00
N GLN A 33 9.92 -11.22 -4.66
CA GLN A 33 9.94 -10.64 -6.01
C GLN A 33 9.12 -11.48 -7.00
N ALA A 34 9.28 -12.81 -7.01
CA ALA A 34 8.48 -13.68 -7.85
C ALA A 34 6.96 -13.58 -7.57
N LEU A 35 6.55 -13.31 -6.31
CA LEU A 35 5.15 -13.07 -5.97
C LEU A 35 4.65 -11.70 -6.47
N ILE A 36 5.50 -10.67 -6.46
CA ILE A 36 5.18 -9.35 -7.04
C ILE A 36 4.96 -9.48 -8.55
N ASP A 37 5.80 -10.26 -9.23
CA ASP A 37 5.71 -10.44 -10.68
C ASP A 37 4.45 -11.22 -11.08
N GLU A 38 4.09 -12.25 -10.31
CA GLU A 38 2.94 -13.13 -10.59
C GLU A 38 1.59 -12.51 -10.22
N TYR A 39 1.50 -11.81 -9.08
CA TYR A 39 0.22 -11.32 -8.54
C TYR A 39 0.05 -9.83 -8.74
N ARG A 40 -0.78 -9.46 -9.73
CA ARG A 40 -1.18 -8.07 -10.00
C ARG A 40 -2.58 -7.76 -9.44
N PHE A 41 -2.78 -6.51 -9.03
CA PHE A 41 -4.04 -6.00 -8.50
C PHE A 41 -4.65 -4.97 -9.45
N ASP A 42 -5.97 -4.94 -9.55
CA ASP A 42 -6.69 -4.00 -10.41
C ASP A 42 -6.63 -2.55 -9.91
N LEU A 43 -6.47 -2.37 -8.61
CA LEU A 43 -6.35 -1.06 -7.95
C LEU A 43 -5.40 -1.17 -6.76
N VAL A 44 -4.29 -0.43 -6.83
CA VAL A 44 -3.35 -0.26 -5.72
C VAL A 44 -3.52 1.16 -5.17
N ILE A 45 -3.83 1.25 -3.88
CA ILE A 45 -3.98 2.53 -3.17
C ILE A 45 -2.81 2.67 -2.20
N LEU A 46 -1.96 3.66 -2.43
CA LEU A 46 -0.91 4.05 -1.50
C LEU A 46 -1.42 5.19 -0.61
N LEU A 47 -1.43 4.98 0.71
CA LEU A 47 -1.83 6.00 1.67
C LEU A 47 -0.60 6.79 2.15
N GLU A 48 -0.68 8.12 2.11
CA GLU A 48 0.37 8.98 2.64
C GLU A 48 0.49 8.85 4.16
N ASN A 49 1.73 8.95 4.67
CA ASN A 49 2.05 8.78 6.08
C ASN A 49 1.81 10.06 6.91
N ASN A 50 0.85 10.90 6.53
CA ASN A 50 0.57 12.18 7.16
C ASN A 50 -0.53 12.14 8.24
N THR A 51 -1.02 10.95 8.60
CA THR A 51 -1.85 10.75 9.79
C THR A 51 -1.01 10.53 11.05
N PRO A 52 -1.54 10.84 12.25
CA PRO A 52 -0.84 10.61 13.51
C PRO A 52 -0.41 9.15 13.66
N TRP A 53 0.87 8.95 13.98
CA TRP A 53 1.35 7.62 14.36
C TRP A 53 0.90 7.32 15.79
N VAL A 54 0.31 6.15 16.00
CA VAL A 54 -0.21 5.72 17.31
C VAL A 54 0.60 4.50 17.74
N ALA A 55 1.12 4.48 18.96
CA ALA A 55 1.79 3.29 19.49
C ALA A 55 0.73 2.28 19.92
N ASP A 56 0.59 1.17 19.20
CA ASP A 56 -0.30 0.05 19.57
C ASP A 56 0.46 -1.20 20.03
N GLY A 57 1.79 -1.11 20.14
CA GLY A 57 2.65 -2.21 20.54
C GLY A 57 3.00 -3.20 19.42
N LEU A 58 2.40 -3.05 18.23
CA LEU A 58 2.67 -3.89 17.05
C LEU A 58 3.40 -3.11 15.95
N ARG A 59 3.23 -1.80 15.90
CA ARG A 59 3.89 -0.93 14.91
C ARG A 59 5.34 -0.62 15.24
N SER A 60 6.20 -0.82 14.24
CA SER A 60 7.57 -0.32 14.17
C SER A 60 7.66 0.97 13.33
N LEU A 61 8.85 1.57 13.21
CA LEU A 61 9.09 2.77 12.37
C LEU A 61 8.23 3.99 12.76
N GLY A 62 8.17 4.31 14.06
CA GLY A 62 7.33 5.41 14.56
C GLY A 62 7.92 6.81 14.37
N SER A 63 9.21 6.95 14.05
CA SER A 63 9.84 8.26 13.88
C SER A 63 9.39 8.92 12.57
N SER A 64 9.29 10.25 12.55
CA SER A 64 8.90 10.99 11.34
C SER A 64 9.86 10.80 10.17
N VAL A 65 11.14 10.54 10.45
CA VAL A 65 12.17 10.24 9.45
C VAL A 65 11.97 8.84 8.90
N ASP A 66 11.89 7.82 9.77
CA ASP A 66 11.70 6.43 9.35
C ASP A 66 10.44 6.25 8.50
N ARG A 67 9.35 6.93 8.86
CA ARG A 67 8.10 6.88 8.10
C ARG A 67 8.28 7.43 6.69
N LYS A 68 8.99 8.56 6.54
CA LYS A 68 9.23 9.20 5.24
C LYS A 68 10.16 8.37 4.35
N GLU A 69 11.20 7.80 4.95
CA GLU A 69 12.10 6.88 4.25
C GLU A 69 11.36 5.64 3.77
N PHE A 70 10.54 5.04 4.64
CA PHE A 70 9.75 3.87 4.28
C PHE A 70 8.71 4.17 3.20
N GLN A 71 8.03 5.34 3.27
CA GLN A 71 7.13 5.79 2.20
C GLN A 71 7.87 5.94 0.87
N SER A 72 9.08 6.51 0.90
CA SER A 72 9.88 6.70 -0.31
C SER A 72 10.31 5.37 -0.91
N LEU A 73 10.66 4.40 -0.06
CA LEU A 73 10.98 3.03 -0.46
C LEU A 73 9.77 2.30 -1.09
N LEU A 74 8.57 2.41 -0.51
CA LEU A 74 7.36 1.84 -1.10
C LEU A 74 7.10 2.44 -2.48
N VAL A 75 7.22 3.76 -2.62
CA VAL A 75 7.04 4.45 -3.91
C VAL A 75 8.08 4.01 -4.93
N SER A 76 9.34 3.83 -4.55
CA SER A 76 10.38 3.37 -5.48
C SER A 76 10.09 1.96 -5.95
N LEU A 77 9.79 1.03 -5.04
CA LEU A 77 9.51 -0.36 -5.38
C LEU A 77 8.26 -0.49 -6.26
N LEU A 78 7.18 0.26 -5.98
CA LEU A 78 5.99 0.27 -6.85
C LEU A 78 6.34 0.70 -8.27
N LYS A 79 7.18 1.73 -8.43
CA LYS A 79 7.62 2.22 -9.74
C LYS A 79 8.56 1.25 -10.45
N GLU A 80 9.52 0.69 -9.73
CA GLU A 80 10.51 -0.27 -10.26
C GLU A 80 9.83 -1.56 -10.77
N ASN A 81 8.72 -1.96 -10.12
CA ASN A 81 7.92 -3.11 -10.52
C ASN A 81 6.80 -2.79 -11.52
N GLU A 82 6.78 -1.56 -12.05
CA GLU A 82 5.79 -1.09 -13.02
C GLU A 82 4.34 -1.29 -12.53
N ILE A 83 4.10 -1.04 -11.24
CA ILE A 83 2.77 -1.14 -10.63
C ILE A 83 2.13 0.24 -10.68
N GLU A 84 0.99 0.34 -11.35
CA GLU A 84 0.15 1.55 -11.29
C GLU A 84 -0.51 1.66 -9.92
N PHE A 85 -0.41 2.84 -9.30
CA PHE A 85 -1.01 3.09 -7.99
C PHE A 85 -1.56 4.52 -7.89
N VAL A 86 -2.59 4.67 -7.07
CA VAL A 86 -3.14 5.98 -6.69
C VAL A 86 -2.59 6.37 -5.32
N HIS A 87 -1.86 7.48 -5.26
CA HIS A 87 -1.34 8.03 -4.01
C HIS A 87 -2.35 8.99 -3.37
N VAL A 88 -3.02 8.52 -2.32
CA VAL A 88 -3.99 9.28 -1.52
C VAL A 88 -3.24 10.08 -0.45
N LYS A 89 -3.32 11.41 -0.52
CA LYS A 89 -2.51 12.35 0.27
C LYS A 89 -3.30 13.11 1.32
N GLU A 90 -4.59 12.84 1.43
CA GLU A 90 -5.49 13.42 2.41
C GLU A 90 -5.00 13.08 3.84
N SER A 91 -4.80 14.11 4.65
CA SER A 91 -4.32 13.98 6.04
C SER A 91 -5.42 13.69 7.05
N ASP A 92 -6.67 13.97 6.68
CA ASP A 92 -7.87 13.71 7.47
C ASP A 92 -8.42 12.31 7.18
N TYR A 93 -8.89 11.61 8.22
CA TYR A 93 -9.36 10.23 8.12
C TYR A 93 -10.64 10.13 7.28
N ASP A 94 -11.59 11.05 7.46
CA ASP A 94 -12.87 11.02 6.74
C ASP A 94 -12.65 11.34 5.26
N ALA A 95 -11.87 12.37 4.95
CA ALA A 95 -11.52 12.72 3.58
C ALA A 95 -10.78 11.57 2.86
N ARG A 96 -9.82 10.93 3.53
CA ARG A 96 -9.09 9.78 3.02
C ARG A 96 -10.01 8.59 2.75
N PHE A 97 -10.91 8.29 3.69
CA PHE A 97 -11.89 7.22 3.55
C PHE A 97 -12.80 7.47 2.35
N LEU A 98 -13.39 8.66 2.24
CA LEU A 98 -14.26 9.04 1.13
C LEU A 98 -13.51 8.95 -0.22
N ARG A 99 -12.24 9.37 -0.26
CA ARG A 99 -11.41 9.23 -1.45
C ARG A 99 -11.21 7.77 -1.85
N CYS A 100 -10.94 6.88 -0.90
CA CYS A 100 -10.80 5.45 -1.17
C CYS A 100 -12.10 4.82 -1.66
N VAL A 101 -13.24 5.20 -1.06
CA VAL A 101 -14.58 4.76 -1.50
C VAL A 101 -14.85 5.17 -2.95
N GLU A 102 -14.49 6.40 -3.32
CA GLU A 102 -14.64 6.89 -4.69
C GLU A 102 -13.83 6.05 -5.69
N LEU A 103 -12.57 5.74 -5.36
CA LEU A 103 -11.69 4.92 -6.21
C LEU A 103 -12.26 3.50 -6.40
N VAL A 104 -12.81 2.89 -5.35
CA VAL A 104 -13.43 1.57 -5.45
C VAL A 104 -14.71 1.61 -6.29
N LYS A 105 -15.54 2.65 -6.16
CA LYS A 105 -16.74 2.82 -7.01
C LYS A 105 -16.37 2.97 -8.48
N GLN A 106 -15.31 3.74 -8.77
CA GLN A 106 -14.76 3.87 -10.12
C GLN A 106 -14.29 2.53 -10.68
N LEU A 107 -13.56 1.73 -9.88
CA LEU A 107 -13.16 0.37 -10.25
C LEU A 107 -14.37 -0.53 -10.56
N MET A 108 -15.46 -0.40 -9.80
CA MET A 108 -16.70 -1.15 -10.01
C MET A 108 -17.54 -0.66 -11.19
N GLY A 109 -17.15 0.43 -11.86
CA GLY A 109 -17.91 1.03 -12.96
C GLY A 109 -19.19 1.75 -12.51
N GLU A 110 -19.33 2.05 -11.22
CA GLU A 110 -20.46 2.82 -10.68
C GLU A 110 -20.19 4.32 -10.93
N GLN A 111 -20.67 4.83 -12.06
CA GLN A 111 -20.79 6.28 -12.28
C GLN A 111 -21.93 6.81 -11.40
N GLY A 112 -21.67 7.91 -10.69
CA GLY A 112 -22.60 8.53 -9.74
C GLY A 112 -23.93 8.97 -10.35
#